data_AF-A0ABD4Z4R5-F1
#
_entry.id   AF-A0ABD4Z4R5-F1
#
_cell.length_a   1.000
_cell.length_b   1.000
_cell.length_c   1.000
_cell.angle_alpha   90.00
_cell.angle_beta   90.00
_cell.angle_gamma   90.00
#
_symmetry.space_group_name_H-M   'P 1'
#
loop_
_entity.id
_entity.type
_entity.pdbx_description
1 polymer ?
#
loop_
_entity_poly.entity_id
_entity_poly.type
_entity_poly.pdbx_seq_one_letter_code
_entity_poly.pdbx_strand_id
1 'polypeptide(L)'
;MEIYEKVKTIFDKVLGDEKISSKEINELIESINKLNLDMKIWCSGDEARELMELCNEFEKNVSTITATLSMLAVLKAIREEIVLEDEAVGSFLKKVSNALNMFNNAIQKSMLLPGGVVLCKILKPCQIKFSLALPQYITLLPIDVAAHLSTLGFVEIIEPF
;
A
#
# COMPACT_ATOMS: atom_id res chain seq x y z
N MET A 1 6.38 -28.43 13.04
CA MET A 1 5.19 -28.88 12.29
C MET A 1 3.99 -27.98 12.59
N GLU A 2 3.65 -27.74 13.87
CA GLU A 2 2.45 -26.95 14.24
C GLU A 2 2.49 -25.46 13.85
N ILE A 3 3.65 -24.80 13.93
CA ILE A 3 3.79 -23.36 13.57
C ILE A 3 3.76 -23.16 12.06
N TYR A 4 4.37 -24.06 11.29
CA TYR A 4 4.32 -23.99 9.84
C TYR A 4 2.88 -24.19 9.34
N GLU A 5 2.13 -25.13 9.92
CA GLU A 5 0.70 -25.31 9.61
C GLU A 5 -0.15 -24.09 10.02
N LYS A 6 0.14 -23.46 11.18
CA LYS A 6 -0.52 -22.21 11.57
C LYS A 6 -0.20 -21.08 10.59
N VAL A 7 1.08 -20.85 10.29
CA VAL A 7 1.52 -19.84 9.32
C VAL A 7 0.89 -20.09 7.95
N LYS A 8 0.94 -21.33 7.45
CA LYS A 8 0.31 -21.73 6.19
C LYS A 8 -1.19 -21.50 6.19
N THR A 9 -1.90 -21.89 7.25
CA THR A 9 -3.35 -21.64 7.40
C THR A 9 -3.66 -20.15 7.32
N ILE A 10 -2.80 -19.29 7.87
CA ILE A 10 -2.97 -17.85 7.75
C ILE A 10 -2.56 -17.32 6.39
N PHE A 11 -1.52 -17.82 5.75
CA PHE A 11 -1.27 -17.48 4.36
C PHE A 11 -2.46 -17.87 3.48
N ASP A 12 -3.03 -19.05 3.69
CA ASP A 12 -4.19 -19.54 2.97
C ASP A 12 -5.45 -18.69 3.27
N LYS A 13 -5.67 -18.26 4.52
CA LYS A 13 -6.77 -17.33 4.87
C LYS A 13 -6.54 -15.90 4.38
N VAL A 14 -5.31 -15.39 4.49
CA VAL A 14 -4.96 -14.03 4.04
C VAL A 14 -4.99 -13.95 2.51
N LEU A 15 -4.64 -15.02 1.80
CA LEU A 15 -4.68 -15.07 0.34
C LEU A 15 -6.06 -15.52 -0.19
N GLY A 16 -6.81 -16.31 0.58
CA GLY A 16 -8.05 -16.97 0.14
C GLY A 16 -9.36 -16.37 0.67
N ASP A 17 -9.40 -15.79 1.88
CA ASP A 17 -10.61 -15.21 2.46
C ASP A 17 -10.68 -13.69 2.30
N GLU A 18 -11.91 -13.19 2.06
CA GLU A 18 -12.21 -11.77 1.86
C GLU A 18 -12.02 -10.93 3.13
N LYS A 19 -12.03 -11.53 4.34
CA LYS A 19 -11.88 -10.80 5.62
C LYS A 19 -11.10 -11.58 6.67
N ILE A 20 -10.05 -10.96 7.21
CA ILE A 20 -9.25 -11.45 8.37
C ILE A 20 -9.32 -10.46 9.53
N SER A 21 -9.10 -10.89 10.78
CA SER A 21 -8.99 -9.98 11.94
C SER A 21 -7.54 -9.58 12.23
N SER A 22 -7.32 -8.36 12.73
CA SER A 22 -5.98 -7.93 13.18
C SER A 22 -5.48 -8.69 14.40
N LYS A 23 -6.41 -9.22 15.23
CA LYS A 23 -6.11 -10.06 16.38
C LYS A 23 -5.48 -11.41 16.00
N GLU A 24 -6.01 -12.10 14.99
CA GLU A 24 -5.41 -13.34 14.49
C GLU A 24 -3.97 -13.11 14.00
N ILE A 25 -3.72 -11.97 13.34
CA ILE A 25 -2.38 -11.58 12.89
C ILE A 25 -1.45 -11.31 14.08
N ASN A 26 -1.96 -10.65 15.13
CA ASN A 26 -1.19 -10.37 16.34
C ASN A 26 -0.76 -11.66 17.06
N GLU A 27 -1.67 -12.62 17.25
CA GLU A 27 -1.39 -13.91 17.91
C GLU A 27 -0.31 -14.72 17.18
N LEU A 28 -0.21 -14.56 15.86
CA LEU A 28 0.82 -15.23 15.06
C LEU A 28 2.17 -14.58 15.16
N ILE A 29 2.20 -13.25 15.12
CA ILE A 29 3.44 -12.50 15.32
C ILE A 29 4.00 -12.86 16.71
N GLU A 30 3.15 -12.95 17.73
CA GLU A 30 3.55 -13.41 19.07
C GLU A 30 4.09 -14.85 19.05
N SER A 31 3.42 -15.77 18.36
CA SER A 31 3.86 -17.16 18.23
C SER A 31 5.22 -17.29 17.52
N ILE A 32 5.41 -16.54 16.44
CA ILE A 32 6.67 -16.47 15.67
C ILE A 32 7.78 -15.88 16.54
N ASN A 33 7.50 -14.79 17.26
CA ASN A 33 8.46 -14.15 18.14
C ASN A 33 8.91 -15.09 19.27
N LYS A 34 7.99 -15.84 19.86
CA LYS A 34 8.32 -16.84 20.89
C LYS A 34 9.26 -17.91 20.33
N LEU A 35 8.94 -18.46 19.15
CA LEU A 35 9.79 -19.44 18.49
C LEU A 35 11.17 -18.87 18.14
N ASN A 36 11.23 -17.61 17.70
CA ASN A 36 12.49 -16.94 17.39
C ASN A 36 13.37 -16.78 18.63
N LEU A 37 12.77 -16.45 19.78
CA LEU A 37 13.48 -16.36 21.06
C LEU A 37 14.03 -17.73 21.49
N ASP A 38 13.21 -18.78 21.42
CA ASP A 38 13.62 -20.15 21.75
C ASP A 38 14.80 -20.59 20.86
N MET A 39 14.74 -20.31 19.56
CA MET A 39 15.82 -20.64 18.63
C MET A 39 17.08 -19.81 18.88
N LYS A 40 16.95 -18.52 19.22
CA LYS A 40 18.11 -17.67 19.57
C LYS A 40 18.83 -18.18 20.81
N ILE A 41 18.09 -18.65 21.81
CA ILE A 41 18.68 -19.27 23.01
C ILE A 41 19.45 -20.52 22.62
N TRP A 42 18.84 -21.41 21.82
CA TRP A 42 19.49 -22.63 21.36
C TRP A 42 20.76 -22.35 20.53
N CYS A 43 20.68 -21.41 19.58
CA CYS A 43 21.80 -20.99 18.73
C CYS A 43 22.95 -20.32 19.49
N SER A 44 22.73 -19.89 20.74
CA SER A 44 23.77 -19.33 21.61
C SER A 44 24.53 -20.38 22.43
N GLY A 45 24.09 -21.65 22.41
CA GLY A 45 24.75 -22.76 23.10
C GLY A 45 26.00 -23.26 22.37
N ASP A 46 26.95 -23.82 23.12
CA ASP A 46 28.23 -24.33 22.57
C ASP A 46 28.04 -25.44 21.53
N GLU A 47 26.98 -26.25 21.65
CA GLU A 47 26.64 -27.33 20.71
C GLU A 47 26.10 -26.83 19.36
N ALA A 48 25.63 -25.57 19.29
CA ALA A 48 25.05 -25.00 18.07
C ALA A 48 26.10 -24.42 17.11
N ARG A 49 27.39 -24.33 17.52
CA ARG A 49 28.48 -23.79 16.69
C ARG A 49 28.67 -24.53 15.38
N GLU A 50 28.43 -25.84 15.34
CA GLU A 50 28.52 -26.66 14.13
C GLU A 50 27.28 -26.54 13.23
N LEU A 51 26.19 -25.96 13.76
CA LEU A 51 24.90 -25.79 13.08
C LEU A 51 24.57 -24.31 12.85
N MET A 52 25.60 -23.45 12.84
CA MET A 52 25.46 -22.00 12.73
C MET A 52 24.80 -21.57 11.40
N GLU A 53 24.99 -22.34 10.33
CA GLU A 53 24.30 -22.12 9.04
C GLU A 53 22.79 -22.32 9.17
N LEU A 54 22.34 -23.34 9.91
CA LEU A 54 20.93 -23.59 10.20
C LEU A 54 20.32 -22.47 11.05
N CYS A 55 21.06 -21.96 12.03
CA CYS A 55 20.67 -20.79 12.83
C CYS A 55 20.46 -19.54 11.97
N ASN A 56 21.40 -19.26 11.06
CA ASN A 56 21.30 -18.11 10.16
C ASN A 56 20.14 -18.26 9.17
N GLU A 57 19.95 -19.45 8.62
CA GLU A 57 18.85 -19.75 7.70
C GLU A 57 17.50 -19.62 8.39
N PHE A 58 17.39 -20.10 9.64
CA PHE A 58 16.19 -19.93 10.44
C PHE A 58 15.87 -18.45 10.71
N GLU A 59 16.85 -17.65 11.16
CA GLU A 59 16.64 -16.22 11.43
C GLU A 59 16.18 -15.48 10.15
N LYS A 60 16.80 -15.79 9.02
CA LYS A 60 16.40 -15.25 7.71
C LYS A 60 14.97 -15.63 7.34
N ASN A 61 14.59 -16.89 7.54
CA ASN A 61 13.25 -17.39 7.21
C ASN A 61 12.18 -16.76 8.10
N VAL A 62 12.41 -16.67 9.41
CA VAL A 62 11.50 -16.01 10.35
C VAL A 62 11.32 -14.52 10.01
N SER A 63 12.42 -13.82 9.72
CA SER A 63 12.38 -12.42 9.30
C SER A 63 11.55 -12.25 8.02
N THR A 64 11.78 -13.13 7.03
CA THR A 64 11.03 -13.13 5.76
C THR A 64 9.53 -13.36 5.99
N ILE A 65 9.17 -14.39 6.77
CA ILE A 65 7.77 -14.71 7.10
C ILE A 65 7.08 -13.52 7.77
N THR A 66 7.74 -12.91 8.75
CA THR A 66 7.20 -11.77 9.50
C THR A 66 7.00 -10.55 8.60
N ALA A 67 7.96 -10.27 7.71
CA ALA A 67 7.87 -9.19 6.74
C ALA A 67 6.71 -9.41 5.75
N THR A 68 6.55 -10.63 5.23
CA THR A 68 5.46 -10.97 4.30
C THR A 68 4.10 -10.86 4.98
N LEU A 69 3.94 -11.37 6.20
CA LEU A 69 2.70 -11.24 6.97
C LEU A 69 2.35 -9.76 7.23
N SER A 70 3.34 -8.96 7.60
CA SER A 70 3.16 -7.52 7.83
C SER A 70 2.72 -6.80 6.56
N MET A 71 3.35 -7.10 5.42
CA MET A 71 3.01 -6.51 4.13
C MET A 71 1.59 -6.87 3.69
N LEU A 72 1.19 -8.14 3.86
CA LEU A 72 -0.17 -8.59 3.54
C LEU A 72 -1.23 -7.94 4.44
N ALA A 73 -0.95 -7.82 5.75
CA ALA A 73 -1.84 -7.15 6.69
C ALA A 73 -2.08 -5.68 6.30
N VAL A 74 -1.01 -4.97 5.89
CA VAL A 74 -1.12 -3.60 5.38
C VAL A 74 -1.93 -3.55 4.09
N LEU A 75 -1.70 -4.45 3.14
CA LEU A 75 -2.46 -4.50 1.88
C LEU A 75 -3.96 -4.71 2.13
N LYS A 76 -4.33 -5.63 3.03
CA LYS A 76 -5.74 -5.83 3.40
C LYS A 76 -6.33 -4.65 4.17
N ALA A 77 -5.55 -4.01 5.04
CA ALA A 77 -5.97 -2.78 5.73
C ALA A 77 -6.29 -1.63 4.77
N ILE A 78 -5.50 -1.49 3.70
CA ILE A 78 -5.73 -0.48 2.65
C ILE A 78 -7.01 -0.79 1.86
N ARG A 79 -7.33 -2.08 1.66
CA ARG A 79 -8.53 -2.53 0.93
C ARG A 79 -9.79 -2.62 1.78
N GLU A 80 -9.71 -2.24 3.07
CA GLU A 80 -10.81 -2.41 4.04
C GLU A 80 -11.26 -3.88 4.21
N GLU A 81 -10.36 -4.83 3.91
CA GLU A 81 -10.56 -6.28 3.99
C GLU A 81 -10.10 -6.88 5.33
N ILE A 82 -9.89 -6.03 6.34
CA ILE A 82 -9.45 -6.46 7.68
C ILE A 82 -10.34 -5.83 8.75
N VAL A 83 -10.70 -6.62 9.75
CA VAL A 83 -11.36 -6.11 10.96
C VAL A 83 -10.26 -5.62 11.91
N LEU A 84 -10.21 -4.30 12.13
CA LEU A 84 -9.22 -3.65 12.99
C LEU A 84 -9.70 -3.54 14.44
N GLU A 85 -9.08 -4.31 15.32
CA GLU A 85 -9.29 -4.31 16.76
C GLU A 85 -8.30 -3.34 17.47
N ASP A 86 -8.30 -3.29 18.81
CA ASP A 86 -7.55 -2.31 19.62
C ASP A 86 -6.21 -2.82 20.21
N GLU A 87 -5.77 -4.01 19.83
CA GLU A 87 -4.45 -4.56 20.14
C GLU A 87 -3.32 -3.83 19.39
N ALA A 88 -2.07 -4.19 19.69
CA ALA A 88 -0.88 -3.53 19.15
C ALA A 88 -0.88 -3.47 17.61
N VAL A 89 -1.17 -4.59 16.94
CA VAL A 89 -1.25 -4.67 15.47
C VAL A 89 -2.42 -3.86 14.94
N GLY A 90 -3.63 -4.00 15.49
CA GLY A 90 -4.79 -3.21 15.11
C GLY A 90 -4.56 -1.70 15.24
N SER A 91 -4.00 -1.25 16.37
CA SER A 91 -3.64 0.16 16.60
C SER A 91 -2.59 0.66 15.60
N PHE A 92 -1.58 -0.14 15.30
CA PHE A 92 -0.58 0.19 14.30
C PHE A 92 -1.20 0.31 12.89
N LEU A 93 -2.01 -0.66 12.48
CA LEU A 93 -2.68 -0.66 11.17
C LEU A 93 -3.67 0.51 11.05
N LYS A 94 -4.39 0.87 12.12
CA LYS A 94 -5.23 2.08 12.17
C LYS A 94 -4.40 3.34 11.90
N LYS A 95 -3.23 3.48 12.52
CA LYS A 95 -2.33 4.63 12.30
C LYS A 95 -1.81 4.68 10.86
N VAL A 96 -1.39 3.54 10.31
CA VAL A 96 -0.91 3.44 8.93
C VAL A 96 -2.04 3.77 7.94
N SER A 97 -3.23 3.20 8.12
CA SER A 97 -4.40 3.49 7.29
C SER A 97 -4.77 4.98 7.35
N ASN A 98 -4.78 5.58 8.54
CA ASN A 98 -5.00 7.02 8.71
C ASN A 98 -3.94 7.85 7.99
N ALA A 99 -2.66 7.50 8.11
CA ALA A 99 -1.58 8.20 7.41
C ALA A 99 -1.72 8.09 5.90
N LEU A 100 -2.05 6.89 5.38
CA LEU A 100 -2.30 6.68 3.95
C LEU A 100 -3.51 7.46 3.46
N ASN A 101 -4.59 7.51 4.24
CA ASN A 101 -5.76 8.35 3.94
C ASN A 101 -5.40 9.83 3.95
N MET A 102 -4.54 10.28 4.87
CA MET A 102 -4.02 11.66 4.87
C MET A 102 -3.17 11.93 3.64
N PHE A 103 -2.30 11.00 3.24
CA PHE A 103 -1.51 11.12 2.00
C PHE A 103 -2.41 11.12 0.77
N ASN A 104 -3.40 10.23 0.69
CA ASN A 104 -4.35 10.18 -0.41
C ASN A 104 -5.16 11.48 -0.49
N ASN A 105 -5.65 11.99 0.64
CA ASN A 105 -6.31 13.28 0.71
C ASN A 105 -5.37 14.44 0.34
N ALA A 106 -4.10 14.38 0.72
CA ALA A 106 -3.10 15.38 0.35
C ALA A 106 -2.73 15.30 -1.15
N ILE A 107 -2.68 14.09 -1.72
CA ILE A 107 -2.52 13.87 -3.16
C ILE A 107 -3.76 14.39 -3.87
N GLN A 108 -4.98 14.09 -3.44
CA GLN A 108 -6.20 14.64 -4.02
C GLN A 108 -6.31 16.17 -3.86
N LYS A 109 -5.77 16.73 -2.77
CA LYS A 109 -5.70 18.20 -2.56
C LYS A 109 -4.55 18.89 -3.28
N SER A 110 -3.46 18.18 -3.60
CA SER A 110 -2.33 18.71 -4.38
C SER A 110 -2.52 18.48 -5.88
N MET A 111 -3.14 17.37 -6.24
CA MET A 111 -3.91 17.14 -7.47
C MET A 111 -5.27 17.84 -7.35
N LEU A 112 -5.29 19.15 -7.12
CA LEU A 112 -6.43 19.98 -7.48
C LEU A 112 -6.70 19.84 -8.99
N LEU A 113 -7.38 18.74 -9.32
CA LEU A 113 -8.36 18.54 -10.37
C LEU A 113 -9.71 18.45 -9.64
N PRO A 114 -10.23 19.55 -9.03
CA PRO A 114 -11.54 19.50 -8.37
C PRO A 114 -12.70 19.61 -9.38
N GLY A 115 -12.47 19.30 -10.65
CA GLY A 115 -13.48 19.17 -11.67
C GLY A 115 -12.97 18.21 -12.74
N GLY A 116 -13.88 17.47 -13.37
CA GLY A 116 -13.57 16.45 -14.38
C GLY A 116 -12.52 16.93 -15.40
N VAL A 117 -11.78 15.99 -15.97
CA VAL A 117 -10.91 16.31 -17.09
C VAL A 117 -11.76 16.34 -18.35
N VAL A 118 -11.56 17.34 -19.19
CA VAL A 118 -12.27 17.44 -20.46
C VAL A 118 -11.28 17.37 -21.60
N LEU A 119 -11.65 16.66 -22.67
CA LEU A 119 -10.85 16.57 -23.86
C LEU A 119 -10.95 17.89 -24.62
N CYS A 120 -9.81 18.53 -24.84
CA CYS A 120 -9.71 19.82 -25.47
C CYS A 120 -8.87 19.74 -26.74
N LYS A 121 -9.28 20.50 -27.75
CA LYS A 121 -8.49 20.80 -28.94
C LYS A 121 -7.89 22.20 -28.82
N ILE A 122 -6.59 22.32 -29.04
CA ILE A 122 -5.88 23.60 -28.99
C ILE A 122 -6.13 24.38 -30.27
N LEU A 123 -6.60 25.63 -30.16
CA LEU A 123 -6.86 26.54 -31.28
C LEU A 123 -5.73 27.54 -31.50
N LYS A 124 -5.03 27.93 -30.42
CA LYS A 124 -3.92 28.88 -30.45
C LYS A 124 -2.74 28.35 -29.64
N PRO A 125 -1.49 28.74 -29.97
CA PRO A 125 -0.34 28.36 -29.17
C PRO A 125 -0.52 28.80 -27.71
N CYS A 126 -0.42 27.87 -26.78
CA CYS A 126 -0.48 28.17 -25.35
C CYS A 126 0.48 27.29 -24.56
N GLN A 127 1.04 27.83 -23.49
CA GLN A 127 1.84 27.04 -22.56
C GLN A 127 0.92 26.26 -21.62
N ILE A 128 1.08 24.94 -21.61
CA ILE A 128 0.38 24.04 -20.70
C ILE A 128 1.45 23.39 -19.82
N LYS A 129 1.51 23.80 -18.55
CA LYS A 129 2.56 23.42 -17.60
C LYS A 129 3.97 23.70 -18.17
N PHE A 130 4.70 22.66 -18.54
CA PHE A 130 6.09 22.69 -19.01
C PHE A 130 6.22 22.53 -20.53
N SER A 131 5.11 22.50 -21.26
CA SER A 131 5.11 22.26 -22.72
C SER A 131 4.36 23.34 -23.47
N LEU A 132 4.87 23.70 -24.65
CA LEU A 132 4.16 24.57 -25.58
C LEU A 132 3.21 23.70 -26.42
N ALA A 133 1.91 23.94 -26.29
CA ALA A 133 0.90 23.27 -27.08
C ALA A 133 0.62 24.08 -28.35
N LEU A 134 0.69 23.42 -29.51
CA LEU A 134 0.46 24.04 -30.82
C LEU A 134 -1.00 23.85 -31.27
N PRO A 135 -1.49 24.69 -32.20
CA PRO A 135 -2.83 24.52 -32.76
C PRO A 135 -3.05 23.11 -33.34
N GLN A 136 -4.30 22.63 -33.26
CA GLN A 136 -4.76 21.28 -33.61
C GLN A 136 -4.32 20.16 -32.65
N TYR A 137 -3.48 20.43 -31.66
CA TYR A 137 -3.14 19.45 -30.63
C TYR A 137 -4.37 19.07 -29.79
N ILE A 138 -4.50 17.81 -29.41
CA ILE A 138 -5.59 17.32 -28.56
C ILE A 138 -4.99 16.92 -27.21
N THR A 139 -5.57 17.40 -26.12
CA THR A 139 -5.07 17.16 -24.76
C THR A 139 -6.19 17.14 -23.73
N LEU A 140 -5.92 16.54 -22.57
CA LEU A 140 -6.82 16.57 -21.42
C LEU A 140 -6.46 17.74 -20.52
N LEU A 141 -7.45 18.55 -20.19
CA LEU A 141 -7.31 19.68 -19.26
C LEU A 141 -8.31 19.56 -18.11
N PRO A 142 -7.95 20.06 -16.90
CA PRO A 142 -8.93 20.34 -15.85
C PRO A 142 -10.09 21.18 -16.40
N ILE A 143 -11.35 20.87 -16.06
CA ILE A 143 -12.53 21.58 -16.59
C ILE A 143 -12.51 23.09 -16.33
N ASP A 144 -12.00 23.53 -15.19
CA ASP A 144 -11.86 24.94 -14.83
C ASP A 144 -10.84 25.66 -15.73
N VAL A 145 -9.69 25.02 -15.97
CA VAL A 145 -8.67 25.51 -16.90
C VAL A 145 -9.18 25.48 -18.33
N ALA A 146 -9.87 24.42 -18.74
CA ALA A 146 -10.46 24.27 -20.06
C ALA A 146 -11.54 25.31 -20.32
N ALA A 147 -12.45 25.51 -19.37
CA ALA A 147 -13.50 26.54 -19.46
C ALA A 147 -12.88 27.93 -19.57
N HIS A 148 -11.89 28.25 -18.72
CA HIS A 148 -11.20 29.52 -18.79
C HIS A 148 -10.51 29.75 -20.15
N LEU A 149 -9.70 28.80 -20.61
CA LEU A 149 -9.00 28.90 -21.89
C LEU A 149 -9.97 28.89 -23.08
N SER A 150 -11.12 28.24 -22.96
CA SER A 150 -12.16 28.22 -23.99
C SER A 150 -12.84 29.59 -24.10
N THR A 151 -13.15 30.25 -22.97
CA THR A 151 -13.67 31.64 -23.00
C THR A 151 -12.70 32.63 -23.65
N LEU A 152 -11.39 32.37 -23.53
CA LEU A 152 -10.34 33.17 -24.17
C LEU A 152 -10.06 32.75 -25.64
N GLY A 153 -10.74 31.70 -26.13
CA GLY A 153 -10.59 31.19 -27.50
C GLY A 153 -9.23 30.54 -27.77
N PHE A 154 -8.58 29.99 -26.76
CA PHE A 154 -7.34 29.21 -26.90
C PHE A 154 -7.60 27.72 -27.13
N VAL A 155 -8.72 27.21 -26.60
CA VAL A 155 -9.09 25.78 -26.71
C VAL A 155 -10.57 25.61 -27.03
N GLU A 156 -10.90 24.49 -27.65
CA GLU A 156 -12.26 24.02 -27.90
C GLU A 156 -12.49 22.74 -27.09
N ILE A 157 -13.56 22.69 -26.29
CA ILE A 157 -13.91 21.50 -25.51
C ILE A 157 -14.65 20.53 -26.43
N ILE A 158 -14.12 19.33 -26.59
CA ILE A 158 -14.64 18.29 -27.48
C ILE A 158 -15.63 17.40 -26.73
N GLU A 159 -15.24 16.91 -25.55
CA GLU A 159 -16.04 15.95 -24.78
C GLU A 159 -15.74 16.08 -23.27
N PRO A 160 -16.77 16.18 -22.41
CA PRO A 160 -16.61 16.14 -20.96
C PRO A 160 -16.54 14.70 -20.44
N PHE A 161 -15.61 14.41 -19.52
CA PHE A 161 -15.49 13.12 -18.82
C PHE A 161 -15.66 13.27 -17.31
#